data_AF-A0A0F6ND35-F1
#
_entry.id   AF-A0A0F6ND35-F1
#
_cell.length_a   1.000
_cell.length_b   1.000
_cell.length_c   1.000
_cell.angle_alpha   90.00
_cell.angle_beta   90.00
_cell.angle_gamma   90.00
#
_symmetry.space_group_name_H-M   'P 1'
#
loop_
_entity.id
_entity.type
_entity.pdbx_description
1 polymer ?
#
loop_
_entity_poly.entity_id
_entity_poly.type
_entity_poly.pdbx_seq_one_letter_code
_entity_poly.pdbx_strand_id
1 'polypeptide(L)'
;GVLASVVTVLMNLILQVFQVGSNYWLAEWSNDETMIVNGTVDKAKRDLYLGVYGGLGIGQAITSIFADLMLYLACWRAARTVHALLLDSMLKTPLQFYDVTPVGRILSRFSKDIDVLDTSLPSQCSDAIFCAFEVLGTLFVISLSTPIFLAIVLPIGVVYYIIQRFYVATSRQLKRLESVSRSPIYSHFGESITGASTIRAYGVTQ
;
A
#
# COMPACT_ATOMS: atom_id res chain seq x y z
N GLY A 1 -13.78 -4.18 13.26
CA GLY A 1 -13.45 -3.05 12.37
C GLY A 1 -12.56 -2.06 13.08
N VAL A 2 -13.14 -1.18 13.90
CA VAL A 2 -12.46 -0.03 14.54
C VAL A 2 -11.25 -0.42 15.39
N LEU A 3 -11.35 -1.49 16.20
CA LEU A 3 -10.23 -1.95 17.01
C LEU A 3 -9.02 -2.36 16.15
N ALA A 4 -9.26 -3.09 15.05
CA ALA A 4 -8.18 -3.56 14.19
C ALA A 4 -7.49 -2.40 13.46
N SER A 5 -8.27 -1.41 12.97
CA SER A 5 -7.69 -0.20 12.37
C SER A 5 -6.89 0.63 13.38
N VAL A 6 -7.38 0.78 14.61
CA VAL A 6 -6.65 1.50 15.67
C VAL A 6 -5.34 0.78 16.00
N VAL A 7 -5.37 -0.55 16.13
CA VAL A 7 -4.17 -1.36 16.37
C VAL A 7 -3.16 -1.21 15.22
N THR A 8 -3.60 -1.30 13.96
CA THR A 8 -2.69 -1.12 12.81
C THR A 8 -2.04 0.27 12.80
N VAL A 9 -2.81 1.33 13.10
CA VAL A 9 -2.26 2.69 13.17
C VAL A 9 -1.25 2.82 14.31
N LEU A 10 -1.55 2.27 15.48
CA LEU A 10 -0.64 2.28 16.63
C LEU A 10 0.65 1.51 16.33
N MET A 11 0.57 0.34 15.70
CA MET A 11 1.75 -0.45 15.33
C MET A 11 2.63 0.27 14.30
N ASN A 12 2.03 0.94 13.32
CA ASN A 12 2.77 1.76 12.34
C ASN A 12 3.44 2.98 13.01
N LEU A 13 2.80 3.59 14.00
CA LEU A 13 3.40 4.67 14.77
C LEU A 13 4.62 4.18 15.56
N ILE A 14 4.50 3.02 16.23
CA ILE A 14 5.62 2.41 16.96
C ILE A 14 6.77 2.07 15.99
N LEU A 15 6.45 1.51 14.82
CA LEU A 15 7.44 1.24 13.77
C LEU A 15 8.19 2.52 13.35
N GLN A 16 7.47 3.63 13.17
CA GLN A 16 8.07 4.91 12.83
C GLN A 16 8.97 5.44 13.95
N VAL A 17 8.60 5.25 15.21
CA VAL A 17 9.42 5.63 16.37
C VAL A 17 10.73 4.83 16.39
N PHE A 18 10.68 3.51 16.14
CA PHE A 18 11.91 2.70 16.05
C PHE A 18 12.79 3.13 14.88
N GLN A 19 12.22 3.39 13.71
CA GLN A 19 12.96 3.89 12.54
C GLN A 19 13.66 5.23 12.82
N VAL A 20 12.91 6.22 13.33
CA VAL A 20 13.46 7.54 13.67
C VAL A 20 14.49 7.43 14.80
N GLY A 21 14.19 6.64 15.83
CA GLY A 21 15.08 6.43 16.97
C GLY A 21 16.40 5.76 16.57
N SER A 22 16.36 4.78 15.66
CA SER A 22 17.55 4.12 15.11
C SER A 22 18.45 5.12 14.35
N ASN A 23 17.84 5.95 13.49
CA ASN A 23 18.57 6.98 12.77
C ASN A 23 19.15 8.06 13.70
N TYR A 24 18.39 8.49 14.71
CA TYR A 24 18.87 9.43 15.72
C TYR A 24 20.03 8.86 16.53
N TRP A 25 19.92 7.60 16.97
CA TRP A 25 20.97 6.90 17.70
C TRP A 25 22.26 6.77 16.88
N LEU A 26 22.13 6.49 15.58
CA LEU A 26 23.26 6.45 14.66
C LEU A 26 23.92 7.83 14.49
N ALA A 27 23.12 8.90 14.45
CA ALA A 27 23.64 10.27 14.39
C ALA A 27 24.41 10.65 15.66
N GLU A 28 23.89 10.30 16.85
CA GLU A 28 24.59 10.51 18.12
C GLU A 28 25.89 9.70 18.18
N TRP A 29 25.84 8.42 17.80
CA TRP A 29 27.03 7.56 17.71
C TRP A 29 28.10 8.17 16.78
N SER A 30 27.68 8.73 15.64
CA SER A 30 28.61 9.35 14.68
C SER A 30 29.23 10.66 15.16
N ASN A 31 28.59 11.37 16.09
CA ASN A 31 29.04 12.69 16.58
C ASN A 31 29.83 12.60 17.90
N ASP A 32 29.91 11.43 18.53
CA ASP A 32 30.61 11.23 19.80
C ASP A 32 32.13 11.18 19.62
N GLU A 33 32.80 12.34 19.73
CA GLU A 33 34.26 12.48 19.69
C GLU A 33 34.97 11.73 20.84
N THR A 34 34.24 11.36 21.91
CA THR A 34 34.80 10.66 23.07
C THR A 34 35.05 9.16 22.84
N MET A 35 34.72 8.65 21.65
CA MET A 35 35.06 7.29 21.23
C MET A 35 36.55 7.10 20.92
N ILE A 36 37.26 8.18 20.57
CA ILE A 36 38.66 8.13 20.18
C ILE A 36 39.50 8.67 21.32
N VAL A 37 39.87 7.81 22.26
CA VAL A 37 40.83 8.16 23.32
C VAL A 37 42.21 7.67 22.87
N ASN A 38 43.14 8.61 22.64
CA ASN A 38 44.53 8.33 22.22
C ASN A 38 44.67 7.49 20.93
N GLY A 39 43.84 7.74 19.91
CA GLY A 39 43.92 7.05 18.62
C GLY A 39 43.46 5.58 18.65
N THR A 40 42.87 5.13 19.77
CA THR A 40 42.25 3.81 19.90
C THR A 40 40.77 3.96 20.23
N VAL A 41 39.93 3.15 19.57
CA VAL A 41 38.48 3.13 19.83
C VAL A 41 38.23 2.45 21.16
N ASP A 42 37.53 3.13 22.07
CA ASP A 42 37.06 2.52 23.31
C ASP A 42 36.07 1.39 22.99
N LYS A 43 36.51 0.14 23.18
CA LYS A 43 35.75 -1.07 22.81
C LYS A 43 34.47 -1.18 23.62
N ALA A 44 34.46 -0.74 24.89
CA ALA A 44 33.29 -0.87 25.76
C ALA A 44 32.13 0.03 25.32
N LYS A 45 32.44 1.29 24.95
CA LYS A 45 31.44 2.21 24.40
C LYS A 45 30.94 1.74 23.04
N ARG A 46 31.83 1.34 22.13
CA ARG A 46 31.46 0.82 20.81
C ARG A 46 30.48 -0.35 20.91
N ASP A 47 30.77 -1.33 21.77
CA ASP A 47 29.92 -2.51 21.92
C ASP A 47 28.55 -2.16 22.53
N LEU A 48 28.47 -1.12 23.38
CA LEU A 48 27.20 -0.57 23.88
C LEU A 48 26.37 0.10 22.77
N TYR A 49 26.96 0.98 21.97
CA TYR A 49 26.25 1.64 20.86
C TYR A 49 25.76 0.61 19.83
N LEU A 50 26.59 -0.37 19.50
CA LEU A 50 26.25 -1.47 18.59
C LEU A 50 25.12 -2.34 19.16
N GLY A 51 25.17 -2.65 20.46
CA GLY A 51 24.15 -3.44 21.14
C GLY A 51 22.78 -2.75 21.16
N VAL A 52 22.74 -1.46 21.48
CA VAL A 52 21.49 -0.67 21.46
C VAL A 52 20.95 -0.55 20.04
N TYR A 53 21.80 -0.26 19.06
CA TYR A 53 21.39 -0.18 17.66
C TYR A 53 20.83 -1.52 17.15
N GLY A 54 21.50 -2.64 17.48
CA GLY A 54 21.01 -3.98 17.17
C GLY A 54 19.66 -4.28 17.82
N GLY A 55 19.47 -3.89 19.10
CA GLY A 55 18.21 -4.02 19.81
C GLY A 55 17.07 -3.21 19.18
N LEU A 56 17.33 -1.97 18.78
CA LEU A 56 16.37 -1.12 18.07
C LEU A 56 15.98 -1.73 16.72
N GLY A 57 16.95 -2.26 15.96
CA GLY A 57 16.69 -2.94 14.69
C GLY A 57 15.84 -4.21 14.84
N ILE A 58 16.11 -5.03 15.87
CA ILE A 58 15.28 -6.21 16.16
C ILE A 58 13.85 -5.78 16.56
N GLY A 59 13.72 -4.78 17.43
CA GLY A 59 12.41 -4.24 17.83
C GLY A 59 11.62 -3.70 16.63
N GLN A 60 12.30 -3.02 15.72
CA GLN A 60 11.73 -2.55 14.47
C GLN A 60 11.22 -3.71 13.59
N ALA A 61 12.04 -4.74 13.36
CA ALA A 61 11.68 -5.89 12.53
C ALA A 61 10.51 -6.68 13.10
N ILE A 62 10.46 -6.85 14.43
CA ILE A 62 9.33 -7.49 15.09
C ILE A 62 8.06 -6.66 14.89
N THR A 63 8.15 -5.35 15.13
CA THR A 63 7.00 -4.44 15.00
C THR A 63 6.48 -4.39 13.55
N SER A 64 7.36 -4.40 12.54
CA SER A 64 6.93 -4.39 11.14
C SER A 64 6.15 -5.64 10.77
N ILE A 65 6.61 -6.82 11.19
CA ILE A 65 5.90 -8.09 10.95
C ILE A 65 4.50 -8.05 11.58
N PHE A 66 4.38 -7.55 12.81
CA PHE A 66 3.08 -7.45 13.49
C PHE A 66 2.16 -6.39 12.84
N ALA A 67 2.71 -5.26 12.39
CA ALA A 67 1.95 -4.22 11.72
C ALA A 67 1.30 -4.72 10.43
N ASP A 68 2.09 -5.42 9.59
CA ASP A 68 1.61 -6.01 8.35
C ASP A 68 0.62 -7.14 8.63
N LEU A 69 0.99 -8.11 9.48
CA LEU A 69 0.13 -9.26 9.78
C LEU A 69 -1.25 -8.84 10.30
N MET A 70 -1.31 -7.82 11.16
CA MET A 70 -2.59 -7.31 11.66
C MET A 70 -3.47 -6.73 10.56
N LEU A 71 -2.90 -5.99 9.61
CA LEU A 71 -3.66 -5.43 8.48
C LEU A 71 -4.17 -6.53 7.54
N TYR A 72 -3.34 -7.53 7.24
CA TYR A 72 -3.75 -8.69 6.44
C TYR A 72 -4.88 -9.46 7.10
N LEU A 73 -4.77 -9.75 8.42
CA LEU A 73 -5.84 -10.42 9.16
C LEU A 73 -7.13 -9.59 9.22
N ALA A 74 -7.03 -8.26 9.31
CA ALA A 74 -8.17 -7.37 9.30
C ALA A 74 -8.90 -7.39 7.94
N CYS A 75 -8.15 -7.31 6.85
CA CYS A 75 -8.69 -7.37 5.49
C CYS A 75 -9.30 -8.74 5.18
N TRP A 76 -8.64 -9.83 5.58
CA TRP A 76 -9.18 -11.17 5.41
C TRP A 76 -10.53 -11.37 6.13
N ARG A 77 -10.65 -10.90 7.38
CA ARG A 77 -11.92 -10.91 8.12
C ARG A 77 -12.98 -10.03 7.45
N ALA A 78 -12.58 -8.88 6.91
CA ALA A 78 -13.48 -8.00 6.17
C ALA A 78 -13.98 -8.69 4.89
N ALA A 79 -13.10 -9.31 4.11
CA ALA A 79 -13.44 -10.06 2.90
C ALA A 79 -14.44 -11.16 3.18
N ARG A 80 -14.23 -11.96 4.24
CA ARG A 80 -15.17 -13.01 4.67
C ARG A 80 -16.55 -12.44 5.04
N THR A 81 -16.57 -11.31 5.74
CA THR A 81 -17.82 -10.66 6.16
C THR A 81 -18.58 -10.09 4.97
N VAL A 82 -17.88 -9.42 4.06
CA VAL A 82 -18.46 -8.87 2.82
C VAL A 82 -18.99 -10.00 1.94
N HIS A 83 -18.24 -11.09 1.78
CA HIS A 83 -18.69 -12.25 1.02
C HIS A 83 -19.97 -12.87 1.61
N ALA A 84 -20.04 -13.02 2.94
CA ALA A 84 -21.23 -13.55 3.61
C ALA A 84 -22.46 -12.62 3.46
N LEU A 85 -22.26 -11.31 3.61
CA LEU A 85 -23.32 -10.31 3.40
C LEU A 85 -23.80 -10.27 1.95
N LEU A 86 -22.87 -10.38 0.99
CA LEU A 86 -23.19 -10.43 -0.43
C LEU A 86 -24.03 -11.68 -0.74
N LEU A 87 -23.66 -12.84 -0.19
CA LEU A 87 -24.38 -14.09 -0.35
C LEU A 87 -25.80 -14.01 0.23
N ASP A 88 -25.92 -13.54 1.48
CA ASP A 88 -27.22 -13.40 2.16
C ASP A 88 -28.15 -12.42 1.41
N SER A 89 -27.59 -11.31 0.93
CA SER A 89 -28.36 -10.33 0.16
C SER A 89 -28.83 -10.89 -1.18
N MET A 90 -27.96 -11.61 -1.89
CA MET A 90 -28.30 -12.22 -3.18
C MET A 90 -29.44 -13.24 -3.01
N LEU A 91 -29.36 -14.13 -2.02
CA LEU A 91 -30.41 -15.14 -1.78
C LEU A 91 -31.80 -14.54 -1.48
N LYS A 92 -31.86 -13.30 -0.98
CA LYS A 92 -33.11 -12.58 -0.68
C LYS A 92 -33.59 -11.68 -1.82
N THR A 93 -32.81 -11.56 -2.90
CA THR A 93 -33.12 -10.66 -4.01
C THR A 93 -34.21 -11.28 -4.92
N PRO A 94 -35.19 -10.49 -5.41
CA PRO A 94 -36.25 -11.01 -6.28
C PRO A 94 -35.72 -11.56 -7.61
N LEU A 95 -36.42 -12.53 -8.20
CA LEU A 95 -36.04 -13.15 -9.49
C LEU A 95 -35.82 -12.13 -10.62
N GLN A 96 -36.58 -11.02 -10.63
CA GLN A 96 -36.43 -9.96 -11.63
C GLN A 96 -34.99 -9.41 -11.71
N PHE A 97 -34.25 -9.40 -10.60
CA PHE A 97 -32.85 -8.99 -10.62
C PHE A 97 -31.98 -9.97 -11.43
N TYR A 98 -32.24 -11.27 -11.32
CA TYR A 98 -31.51 -12.31 -12.03
C TYR A 98 -31.85 -12.36 -13.52
N ASP A 99 -33.04 -11.91 -13.91
CA ASP A 99 -33.42 -11.82 -15.33
C ASP A 99 -32.77 -10.61 -16.02
N VAL A 100 -32.60 -9.50 -15.30
CA VAL A 100 -32.01 -8.26 -15.84
C VAL A 100 -30.48 -8.27 -15.75
N THR A 101 -29.90 -8.92 -14.74
CA THR A 101 -28.46 -8.94 -14.53
C THR A 101 -27.82 -10.23 -15.05
N PRO A 102 -26.82 -10.15 -15.94
CA PRO A 102 -26.18 -11.34 -16.46
C PRO A 102 -25.42 -12.07 -15.34
N VAL A 103 -25.59 -13.39 -15.26
CA VAL A 103 -24.95 -14.26 -14.25
C VAL A 103 -23.43 -14.07 -14.19
N GLY A 104 -22.78 -13.80 -15.34
CA GLY A 104 -21.35 -13.52 -15.41
C GLY A 104 -20.92 -12.28 -14.60
N ARG A 105 -21.76 -11.25 -14.51
CA ARG A 105 -21.48 -10.07 -13.67
C ARG A 105 -21.55 -10.42 -12.18
N ILE A 106 -22.52 -11.23 -11.78
CA ILE A 106 -22.64 -11.72 -10.40
C ILE A 106 -21.39 -12.54 -10.05
N LEU A 107 -20.98 -13.47 -10.91
CA LEU A 107 -19.78 -14.28 -10.69
C LEU A 107 -18.51 -13.43 -10.59
N SER A 108 -18.38 -12.39 -11.43
CA SER A 108 -17.23 -11.47 -11.34
C SER A 108 -17.13 -10.73 -10.01
N ARG A 109 -18.28 -10.45 -9.36
CA ARG A 109 -18.34 -9.81 -8.04
C ARG A 109 -17.91 -10.77 -6.93
N PHE A 110 -18.38 -12.02 -6.97
CA PHE A 110 -18.00 -13.04 -5.97
C PHE A 110 -16.56 -13.53 -6.12
N SER A 111 -16.01 -13.54 -7.33
CA SER A 111 -14.65 -13.99 -7.60
C SER A 111 -13.67 -12.83 -7.60
N LYS A 112 -13.67 -12.00 -8.65
CA LYS A 112 -12.62 -11.02 -8.90
C LYS A 112 -12.61 -9.88 -7.87
N ASP A 113 -13.78 -9.36 -7.50
CA ASP A 113 -13.82 -8.24 -6.56
C ASP A 113 -13.49 -8.66 -5.12
N ILE A 114 -13.86 -9.89 -4.73
CA ILE A 114 -13.47 -10.47 -3.43
C ILE A 114 -11.97 -10.81 -3.42
N ASP A 115 -11.43 -11.32 -4.52
CA ASP A 115 -9.99 -11.59 -4.67
C ASP A 115 -9.16 -10.30 -4.52
N VAL A 116 -9.58 -9.20 -5.15
CA VAL A 116 -8.94 -7.88 -4.98
C VAL A 116 -8.99 -7.41 -3.53
N LEU A 117 -10.11 -7.65 -2.83
CA LEU A 117 -10.28 -7.28 -1.43
C LEU A 117 -9.36 -8.08 -0.48
N ASP A 118 -9.08 -9.34 -0.81
CA ASP A 118 -8.28 -10.23 0.04
C ASP A 118 -6.77 -10.12 -0.24
N THR A 119 -6.38 -9.88 -1.49
CA THR A 119 -4.96 -9.92 -1.91
C THR A 119 -4.38 -8.52 -2.13
N SER A 120 -5.05 -7.70 -2.94
CA SER A 120 -4.48 -6.45 -3.44
C SER A 120 -4.70 -5.30 -2.47
N LEU A 121 -5.88 -5.20 -1.87
CA LEU A 121 -6.23 -4.10 -0.96
C LEU A 121 -5.35 -4.03 0.30
N PRO A 122 -5.05 -5.14 1.02
CA PRO A 122 -4.19 -5.08 2.20
C PRO A 122 -2.79 -4.56 1.89
N SER A 123 -2.17 -5.04 0.80
CA SER A 123 -0.83 -4.58 0.37
C SER A 123 -0.83 -3.08 0.09
N GLN A 124 -1.77 -2.60 -0.73
CA GLN A 124 -1.83 -1.19 -1.10
C GLN A 124 -2.14 -0.28 0.09
N CYS A 125 -2.96 -0.76 1.04
CA CYS A 125 -3.21 -0.04 2.28
C CYS A 125 -1.97 0.00 3.19
N SER A 126 -1.21 -1.10 3.29
CA SER A 126 0.02 -1.13 4.11
C SER A 126 1.03 -0.13 3.55
N ASP A 127 1.28 -0.19 2.24
CA ASP A 127 2.24 0.71 1.57
C ASP A 127 1.83 2.18 1.72
N ALA A 128 0.54 2.49 1.58
CA ALA A 128 0.04 3.86 1.73
C ALA A 128 0.18 4.38 3.17
N ILE A 129 -0.11 3.54 4.17
CA ILE A 129 0.03 3.90 5.59
C ILE A 129 1.52 4.09 5.92
N PHE A 130 2.36 3.12 5.55
CA PHE A 130 3.80 3.17 5.78
C PHE A 130 4.41 4.45 5.17
N CYS A 131 4.14 4.71 3.89
CA CYS A 131 4.64 5.90 3.20
C CYS A 131 4.15 7.20 3.86
N ALA A 132 2.88 7.26 4.30
CA ALA A 132 2.36 8.44 4.99
C ALA A 132 3.09 8.69 6.33
N PHE A 133 3.29 7.65 7.14
CA PHE A 133 4.01 7.77 8.41
C PHE A 133 5.50 8.08 8.21
N GLU A 134 6.13 7.52 7.18
CA GLU A 134 7.52 7.78 6.82
C GLU A 134 7.72 9.25 6.41
N VAL A 135 6.86 9.79 5.55
CA VAL A 135 6.91 11.21 5.16
C VAL A 135 6.67 12.12 6.37
N LEU A 136 5.70 11.80 7.21
CA LEU A 136 5.43 12.59 8.43
C LEU A 136 6.61 12.53 9.40
N GLY A 137 7.20 11.35 9.62
CA GLY A 137 8.33 11.17 10.51
C GLY A 137 9.60 11.85 10.01
N THR A 138 9.90 11.77 8.72
CA THR A 138 11.05 12.48 8.13
C THR A 138 10.88 14.00 8.21
N LEU A 139 9.69 14.53 7.88
CA LEU A 139 9.40 15.96 8.04
C LEU A 139 9.52 16.41 9.50
N PHE A 140 9.07 15.60 10.45
CA PHE A 140 9.18 15.88 11.88
C PHE A 140 10.65 15.95 12.33
N VAL A 141 11.48 14.96 11.96
CA VAL A 141 12.91 14.92 12.32
C VAL A 141 13.67 16.12 11.74
N ILE A 142 13.45 16.44 10.47
CA ILE A 142 14.13 17.59 9.84
C ILE A 142 13.68 18.90 10.50
N SER A 143 12.39 19.03 10.82
CA SER A 143 11.86 20.24 11.47
C SER A 143 12.42 20.45 12.88
N LEU A 144 12.67 19.37 13.63
CA LEU A 144 13.34 19.44 14.93
C LEU A 144 14.82 19.84 14.81
N SER A 145 15.52 19.28 13.81
CA SER A 145 16.94 19.57 13.59
C SER A 145 17.16 20.99 13.07
N THR A 146 16.32 21.47 12.15
CA THR A 146 16.45 22.79 11.53
C THR A 146 15.07 23.46 11.39
N PRO A 147 14.64 24.28 12.37
CA PRO A 147 13.28 24.86 12.38
C PRO A 147 13.01 25.83 11.21
N ILE A 148 14.05 26.44 10.62
CA ILE A 148 13.91 27.31 9.44
C ILE A 148 13.38 26.54 8.21
N PHE A 149 13.58 25.22 8.16
CA PHE A 149 13.15 24.36 7.06
C PHE A 149 11.62 24.37 6.88
N LEU A 150 10.86 24.59 7.95
CA LEU A 150 9.41 24.59 7.93
C LEU A 150 8.83 25.70 7.03
N ALA A 151 9.54 26.83 6.92
CA ALA A 151 9.17 27.91 6.00
C ALA A 151 9.31 27.52 4.52
N ILE A 152 10.22 26.60 4.19
CA ILE A 152 10.47 26.11 2.83
C ILE A 152 9.56 24.93 2.48
N VAL A 153 9.21 24.09 3.46
CA VAL A 153 8.27 22.97 3.27
C VAL A 153 6.90 23.44 2.82
N LEU A 154 6.41 24.57 3.34
CA LEU A 154 5.08 25.07 3.02
C LEU A 154 4.90 25.40 1.52
N PRO A 155 5.76 26.20 0.85
CA PRO A 155 5.64 26.43 -0.58
C PRO A 155 5.86 25.17 -1.42
N ILE A 156 6.79 24.29 -1.02
CA ILE A 156 7.01 23.00 -1.70
C ILE A 156 5.76 22.12 -1.62
N GLY A 157 5.11 22.07 -0.45
CA GLY A 157 3.87 21.32 -0.23
C GLY A 157 2.73 21.81 -1.11
N VAL A 158 2.60 23.13 -1.31
CA VAL A 158 1.61 23.70 -2.23
C VAL A 158 1.88 23.26 -3.68
N VAL A 159 3.14 23.32 -4.13
CA VAL A 159 3.52 22.86 -5.48
C VAL A 159 3.22 21.36 -5.65
N TYR A 160 3.61 20.54 -4.67
CA TYR A 160 3.31 19.10 -4.67
C TYR A 160 1.81 18.83 -4.71
N TYR A 161 1.00 19.58 -3.97
CA TYR A 161 -0.46 19.44 -3.97
C TYR A 161 -1.06 19.74 -5.36
N ILE A 162 -0.59 20.80 -6.02
CA ILE A 162 -1.03 21.14 -7.39
C ILE A 162 -0.65 20.02 -8.37
N ILE A 163 0.60 19.55 -8.32
CA ILE A 163 1.08 18.46 -9.17
C ILE A 163 0.28 17.18 -8.90
N GLN A 164 0.07 16.80 -7.63
CA GLN A 164 -0.67 15.62 -7.24
C GLN A 164 -2.12 15.68 -7.75
N ARG A 165 -2.78 16.83 -7.62
CA ARG A 165 -4.15 17.02 -8.11
C ARG A 165 -4.24 16.83 -9.63
N PHE A 166 -3.31 17.40 -10.37
CA PHE A 166 -3.25 17.24 -11.83
C PHE A 166 -2.92 15.79 -12.23
N TYR A 167 -1.91 15.20 -11.60
CA TYR A 167 -1.46 13.84 -11.85
C TYR A 167 -2.57 12.81 -11.60
N VAL A 168 -3.27 12.89 -10.46
CA VAL A 168 -4.34 11.95 -10.10
C VAL A 168 -5.52 12.05 -11.08
N ALA A 169 -5.87 13.26 -11.52
CA ALA A 169 -6.93 13.45 -12.51
C ALA A 169 -6.56 12.81 -13.86
N THR A 170 -5.36 13.09 -14.36
CA THR A 170 -4.86 12.57 -15.64
C THR A 170 -4.64 11.06 -15.61
N SER A 171 -3.98 10.55 -14.56
CA SER A 171 -3.70 9.12 -14.38
C SER A 171 -4.99 8.30 -14.32
N ARG A 172 -6.01 8.78 -13.61
CA ARG A 172 -7.32 8.10 -13.55
C ARG A 172 -8.00 8.01 -14.92
N GLN A 173 -7.95 9.08 -15.73
CA GLN A 173 -8.51 9.06 -17.08
C GLN A 173 -7.71 8.15 -18.01
N LEU A 174 -6.38 8.16 -17.90
CA LEU A 174 -5.52 7.29 -18.69
C LEU A 174 -5.79 5.80 -18.38
N LYS A 175 -5.90 5.44 -17.09
CA LYS A 175 -6.22 4.08 -16.66
C LYS A 175 -7.62 3.64 -17.14
N ARG A 176 -8.59 4.57 -17.18
CA ARG A 176 -9.91 4.32 -17.78
C ARG A 176 -9.80 4.09 -19.29
N LEU A 177 -9.05 4.91 -20.00
CA LEU A 177 -8.85 4.79 -21.45
C LEU A 177 -8.20 3.45 -21.79
N GLU A 178 -7.15 3.06 -21.05
CA GLU A 178 -6.48 1.76 -21.18
C GLU A 178 -7.44 0.59 -20.97
N SER A 179 -8.27 0.65 -19.91
CA SER A 179 -9.27 -0.40 -19.66
C SER A 179 -10.32 -0.50 -20.77
N VAL A 180 -10.74 0.64 -21.35
CA VAL A 180 -11.73 0.67 -22.42
C VAL A 180 -11.13 0.23 -23.75
N SER A 181 -9.89 0.61 -24.07
CA SER A 181 -9.22 0.22 -25.32
C SER A 181 -8.88 -1.27 -25.37
N ARG A 182 -8.71 -1.92 -24.22
CA ARG A 182 -8.41 -3.36 -24.15
C ARG A 182 -9.62 -4.26 -24.42
N SER A 183 -10.84 -3.80 -24.14
CA SER A 183 -12.06 -4.61 -24.31
C SER A 183 -12.37 -4.97 -25.78
N PRO A 184 -12.29 -4.06 -26.77
CA PRO A 184 -12.51 -4.39 -28.18
C PRO A 184 -11.52 -5.42 -28.72
N ILE A 185 -10.26 -5.38 -28.27
CA ILE A 185 -9.22 -6.34 -28.69
C ILE A 185 -9.61 -7.76 -28.27
N TYR A 186 -10.07 -7.94 -27.03
CA TYR A 186 -10.55 -9.23 -26.56
C TYR A 186 -11.83 -9.68 -27.27
N SER A 187 -12.76 -8.77 -27.56
CA SER A 187 -13.98 -9.07 -28.33
C SER A 187 -13.65 -9.53 -29.75
N HIS A 188 -12.81 -8.77 -30.46
CA HIS A 188 -12.38 -9.08 -31.83
C HIS A 188 -11.64 -10.42 -31.91
N PHE A 189 -10.78 -10.72 -30.93
CA PHE A 189 -10.11 -12.01 -30.85
C PHE A 189 -11.09 -13.17 -30.62
N GLY A 190 -12.08 -12.97 -29.74
CA GLY A 190 -13.16 -13.93 -29.50
C GLY A 190 -13.98 -14.20 -30.77
N GLU A 191 -14.45 -13.15 -31.43
CA GLU A 191 -15.22 -13.24 -32.69
C GLU A 191 -14.42 -13.90 -33.81
N SER A 192 -13.12 -13.60 -33.92
CA SER A 192 -12.23 -14.21 -34.91
C SER A 192 -12.03 -15.71 -34.68
N ILE A 193 -11.95 -16.15 -33.41
CA ILE A 193 -11.86 -17.58 -33.07
C ILE A 193 -13.18 -18.29 -33.40
N THR A 194 -14.32 -17.72 -33.01
CA THR A 194 -15.63 -18.33 -33.26
C THR A 194 -15.96 -18.35 -34.76
N GLY A 195 -15.61 -17.30 -35.50
CA GLY A 195 -15.80 -17.16 -36.95
C GLY A 195 -14.67 -17.75 -37.79
N ALA A 196 -13.71 -18.47 -37.21
CA ALA A 196 -12.50 -18.91 -37.90
C ALA A 196 -12.79 -19.76 -39.15
N SER A 197 -13.81 -20.62 -39.12
CA SER A 197 -14.23 -21.43 -40.26
C SER A 197 -14.75 -20.56 -41.41
N THR A 198 -15.57 -19.56 -41.10
CA THR A 198 -16.12 -18.60 -42.07
C THR A 198 -15.03 -17.72 -42.67
N ILE A 199 -14.14 -17.15 -41.85
CA ILE A 199 -13.02 -16.31 -42.30
C ILE A 199 -12.12 -17.09 -43.27
N ARG A 200 -11.82 -18.37 -42.95
CA ARG A 200 -11.05 -19.26 -43.82
C ARG A 200 -11.80 -19.61 -45.11
N ALA A 201 -13.11 -19.85 -45.02
CA ALA A 201 -13.93 -20.18 -46.19
C ALA A 201 -14.02 -19.03 -47.21
N TYR A 202 -14.02 -17.78 -46.75
CA TYR A 202 -14.03 -16.60 -47.61
C TYR A 202 -12.62 -16.11 -48.02
N GLY A 203 -11.54 -16.71 -47.51
CA GLY A 203 -10.17 -16.34 -47.84
C GLY A 203 -9.72 -14.96 -47.34
N VAL A 204 -10.44 -14.37 -46.37
CA VAL A 204 -10.21 -13.01 -45.84
C VAL A 204 -9.37 -13.00 -44.56
N THR A 205 -8.33 -13.83 -44.53
CA THR A 205 -7.42 -13.98 -43.38
C THR A 205 -6.43 -12.83 -43.17
N GLN A 206 -6.32 -11.89 -44.12
CA GLN A 206 -5.43 -10.73 -44.04
C GLN A 206 -6.07 -9.54 -43.32
#